data_AF-A0A6J4XK60-F1
#
_entry.id   AF-A0A6J4XK60-F1
#
_cell.length_a   1.000
_cell.length_b   1.000
_cell.length_c   1.000
_cell.angle_alpha   90.00
_cell.angle_beta   90.00
_cell.angle_gamma   90.00
#
_symmetry.space_group_name_H-M   'P 1'
#
loop_
_entity.id
_entity.type
_entity.pdbx_description
1 polymer ?
#
loop_
_entity_poly.entity_id
_entity_poly.type
_entity_poly.pdbx_seq_one_letter_code
_entity_poly.pdbx_strand_id
1 'polypeptide(L)'
;MAVIKRFIADEKSFEDIVEDFGFLVEKIKNSGFEYDLQIRDGYFNLYYKGNSIGKISYKKDNGKYEVRIHEKFVPGRVIERFKSVLKNRYQIFSIPRKQLHSLFSSQNLKLMSSMVKKISFQEEVIYEQMLMTDNVNRDDLIIIDRQVSDKASGTKMDLLTLKKNKGGCYQFCVFEVKLGNNPELEGDVTYQGRLIKRGVNTQLKEYTQRIENNFDDYRTCYQKNLEQKERLGLITRRAPVDIVHGVLGVVVVMGYSGMAERKIEELRRKDPSIRVIQLSNRIDVKNLE
;
A
#
# COMPACT_ATOMS: atom_id res chain seq x y z
N MET A 1 22.02 -8.96 -6.04
CA MET A 1 20.58 -9.30 -6.00
C MET A 1 19.80 -8.01 -5.75
N ALA A 2 18.75 -7.73 -6.51
CA ALA A 2 17.96 -6.51 -6.30
C ALA A 2 17.38 -6.44 -4.88
N VAL A 3 17.45 -5.26 -4.25
CA VAL A 3 16.98 -5.05 -2.87
C VAL A 3 15.46 -5.13 -2.76
N ILE A 4 14.75 -4.76 -3.83
CA ILE A 4 13.28 -4.75 -3.90
C ILE A 4 12.79 -5.42 -5.18
N LYS A 5 11.64 -6.12 -5.07
CA LYS A 5 10.94 -6.72 -6.20
C LYS A 5 9.44 -6.64 -6.01
N ARG A 6 8.77 -5.94 -6.93
CA ARG A 6 7.33 -5.65 -6.94
C ARG A 6 6.72 -5.93 -8.31
N PHE A 7 7.19 -6.97 -8.99
CA PHE A 7 6.68 -7.36 -10.29
C PHE A 7 6.75 -8.89 -10.44
N ILE A 8 5.95 -9.42 -11.35
CA ILE A 8 6.00 -10.82 -11.77
C ILE A 8 7.06 -10.95 -12.86
N ALA A 9 8.14 -11.68 -12.60
CA ALA A 9 9.28 -11.74 -13.53
C ALA A 9 9.05 -12.67 -14.73
N ASP A 10 8.27 -13.74 -14.58
CA ASP A 10 7.93 -14.66 -15.66
C ASP A 10 6.79 -14.05 -16.49
N GLU A 11 7.12 -13.60 -17.70
CA GLU A 11 6.19 -12.87 -18.57
C GLU A 11 4.97 -13.71 -18.94
N LYS A 12 5.17 -15.00 -19.25
CA LYS A 12 4.07 -15.93 -19.53
C LYS A 12 3.09 -16.07 -18.34
N SER A 13 3.63 -16.25 -17.14
CA SER A 13 2.80 -16.29 -15.92
C SER A 13 2.04 -14.98 -15.74
N PHE A 14 2.66 -13.84 -16.06
CA PHE A 14 2.00 -12.55 -15.98
C PHE A 14 0.86 -12.41 -17.01
N GLU A 15 1.04 -12.89 -18.24
CA GLU A 15 -0.02 -12.94 -19.26
C GLU A 15 -1.21 -13.81 -18.79
N ASP A 16 -0.95 -15.01 -18.29
CA ASP A 16 -1.97 -15.90 -17.72
C ASP A 16 -2.76 -15.20 -16.60
N ILE A 17 -2.06 -14.45 -15.75
CA ILE A 17 -2.67 -13.67 -14.67
C ILE A 17 -3.55 -12.54 -15.23
N VAL A 18 -3.10 -11.81 -16.24
CA VAL A 18 -3.87 -10.71 -16.86
C VAL A 18 -5.21 -11.23 -17.39
N GLU A 19 -5.21 -12.40 -18.06
CA GLU A 19 -6.42 -13.06 -18.52
C GLU A 19 -7.36 -13.46 -17.37
N ASP A 20 -6.79 -14.05 -16.31
CA ASP A 20 -7.57 -14.61 -15.21
C ASP A 20 -8.16 -13.56 -14.27
N PHE A 21 -7.56 -12.36 -14.18
CA PHE A 21 -7.87 -11.37 -13.14
C PHE A 21 -8.80 -10.23 -13.59
N GLY A 22 -9.20 -10.18 -14.87
CA GLY A 22 -10.07 -9.11 -15.38
C GLY A 22 -11.32 -8.89 -14.52
N PHE A 23 -11.95 -9.97 -14.06
CA PHE A 23 -13.12 -9.90 -13.17
C PHE A 23 -12.83 -9.25 -11.80
N LEU A 24 -11.63 -9.44 -11.26
CA LEU A 24 -11.26 -8.93 -9.94
C LEU A 24 -10.90 -7.44 -10.04
N VAL A 25 -10.22 -7.06 -11.13
CA VAL A 25 -9.93 -5.66 -11.45
C VAL A 25 -11.23 -4.86 -11.61
N GLU A 26 -12.23 -5.42 -12.29
CA GLU A 26 -13.54 -4.79 -12.41
C GLU A 26 -14.20 -4.57 -11.03
N LYS A 27 -14.14 -5.57 -10.14
CA LYS A 27 -14.66 -5.43 -8.76
C LYS A 27 -13.93 -4.36 -7.96
N ILE A 28 -12.61 -4.23 -8.13
CA ILE A 28 -11.81 -3.17 -7.50
C ILE A 28 -12.30 -1.80 -7.95
N LYS A 29 -12.44 -1.59 -9.27
CA LYS A 29 -12.95 -0.32 -9.83
C LYS A 29 -14.37 -0.01 -9.36
N ASN A 30 -15.27 -0.99 -9.43
CA ASN A 30 -16.68 -0.83 -9.04
C ASN A 30 -16.84 -0.59 -7.53
N SER A 31 -15.85 -0.94 -6.71
CA SER A 31 -15.83 -0.61 -5.29
C SER A 31 -15.32 0.80 -4.98
N GLY A 32 -14.98 1.60 -6.00
CA GLY A 32 -14.26 2.85 -5.79
C GLY A 32 -12.89 2.63 -5.14
N PHE A 33 -12.22 1.52 -5.46
CA PHE A 33 -10.93 1.15 -4.86
C PHE A 33 -10.96 0.92 -3.34
N GLU A 34 -12.09 0.56 -2.73
CA GLU A 34 -12.09 0.01 -1.34
C GLU A 34 -11.31 -1.31 -1.25
N TYR A 35 -11.31 -2.07 -2.36
CA TYR A 35 -10.37 -3.15 -2.60
C TYR A 35 -9.15 -2.63 -3.35
N ASP A 36 -8.01 -3.27 -3.13
CA ASP A 36 -6.74 -2.92 -3.77
C ASP A 36 -5.94 -4.18 -4.09
N LEU A 37 -5.21 -4.20 -5.21
CA LEU A 37 -4.38 -5.32 -5.63
C LEU A 37 -2.94 -4.85 -5.84
N GLN A 38 -2.05 -5.33 -4.98
CA GLN A 38 -0.63 -4.97 -5.04
C GLN A 38 0.21 -6.12 -5.56
N ILE A 39 1.07 -5.81 -6.54
CA ILE A 39 2.06 -6.74 -7.07
C ILE A 39 3.25 -6.81 -6.10
N ARG A 40 3.71 -8.01 -5.82
CA ARG A 40 4.84 -8.33 -4.94
C ARG A 40 5.79 -9.26 -5.68
N ASP A 41 6.80 -9.81 -5.00
CA ASP A 41 7.76 -10.73 -5.60
C ASP A 41 7.12 -12.08 -5.95
N GLY A 42 6.58 -12.20 -7.17
CA GLY A 42 5.95 -13.43 -7.68
C GLY A 42 4.55 -13.72 -7.13
N TYR A 43 3.87 -12.73 -6.53
CA TYR A 43 2.51 -12.88 -6.03
C TYR A 43 1.77 -11.53 -5.99
N PHE A 44 0.46 -11.59 -5.78
CA PHE A 44 -0.38 -10.43 -5.48
C PHE A 44 -0.85 -10.48 -4.03
N ASN A 45 -1.02 -9.30 -3.43
CA ASN A 45 -1.85 -9.16 -2.25
C ASN A 45 -3.13 -8.42 -2.61
N LEU A 46 -4.27 -9.04 -2.35
CA LEU A 46 -5.58 -8.41 -2.36
C LEU A 46 -5.87 -7.83 -0.97
N TYR A 47 -6.20 -6.55 -0.94
CA TYR A 47 -6.54 -5.81 0.27
C TYR A 47 -8.01 -5.40 0.26
N TYR A 48 -8.59 -5.26 1.46
CA TYR A 48 -9.84 -4.55 1.70
C TYR A 48 -9.65 -3.61 2.89
N LYS A 49 -9.91 -2.30 2.70
CA LYS A 49 -9.73 -1.27 3.74
C LYS A 49 -8.43 -1.44 4.50
N GLY A 50 -7.33 -1.47 3.76
CA GLY A 50 -6.02 -1.56 4.35
C GLY A 50 -5.55 -2.97 4.79
N ASN A 51 -6.45 -3.96 4.89
CA ASN A 51 -6.14 -5.30 5.41
C ASN A 51 -5.96 -6.33 4.29
N SER A 52 -4.91 -7.15 4.38
CA SER A 52 -4.69 -8.23 3.41
C SER A 52 -5.73 -9.33 3.59
N ILE A 53 -6.56 -9.53 2.57
CA ILE A 53 -7.59 -10.57 2.49
C ILE A 53 -7.23 -11.68 1.49
N GLY A 54 -6.01 -11.65 0.95
CA GLY A 54 -5.49 -12.76 0.17
C GLY A 54 -4.12 -12.50 -0.40
N LYS A 55 -3.18 -13.41 -0.15
CA LYS A 55 -1.93 -13.54 -0.91
C LYS A 55 -2.15 -14.58 -2.01
N ILE A 56 -1.98 -14.19 -3.26
CA ILE A 56 -2.33 -14.98 -4.44
C ILE A 56 -1.06 -15.22 -5.28
N SER A 57 -0.64 -16.48 -5.40
CA SER A 57 0.54 -16.88 -6.15
C SER A 57 0.16 -17.86 -7.26
N TYR A 58 0.57 -17.59 -8.49
CA TYR A 58 0.42 -18.54 -9.59
C TYR A 58 1.48 -19.64 -9.49
N LYS A 59 1.06 -20.90 -9.55
CA LYS A 59 1.91 -22.09 -9.49
C LYS A 59 1.99 -22.71 -10.88
N LYS A 60 3.02 -22.31 -11.62
CA LYS A 60 3.25 -22.73 -13.02
C LYS A 60 3.24 -24.25 -13.18
N ASP A 61 3.85 -24.98 -12.24
CA ASP A 61 4.01 -26.44 -12.30
C ASP A 61 2.69 -27.21 -12.43
N ASN A 62 1.58 -26.64 -11.98
CA ASN A 62 0.27 -27.28 -12.04
C ASN A 62 -0.85 -26.39 -12.57
N GLY A 63 -0.53 -25.18 -13.06
CA GLY A 63 -1.49 -24.22 -13.59
C GLY A 63 -2.56 -23.79 -12.58
N LYS A 64 -2.27 -23.83 -11.27
CA LYS A 64 -3.21 -23.43 -10.21
C LYS A 64 -2.73 -22.17 -9.48
N TYR A 65 -3.64 -21.55 -8.76
CA TYR A 65 -3.32 -20.51 -7.79
C TYR A 65 -3.23 -21.09 -6.40
N GLU A 66 -2.19 -20.70 -5.67
CA GLU A 66 -2.16 -20.79 -4.21
C GLU A 66 -2.73 -19.47 -3.65
N VAL A 67 -3.84 -19.55 -2.94
CA VAL A 67 -4.44 -18.40 -2.26
C VAL A 67 -4.30 -18.61 -0.76
N ARG A 68 -3.64 -17.68 -0.07
CA ARG A 68 -3.44 -17.73 1.39
C ARG A 68 -4.18 -16.58 2.03
N ILE A 69 -5.06 -16.88 2.97
CA ILE A 69 -5.87 -15.88 3.68
C ILE A 69 -5.78 -16.16 5.17
N HIS A 70 -5.57 -15.14 5.99
CA HIS A 70 -5.52 -15.32 7.44
C HIS A 70 -6.86 -15.86 7.93
N GLU A 71 -6.85 -16.85 8.82
CA GLU A 71 -8.04 -17.57 9.29
C GLU A 71 -9.16 -16.65 9.80
N LYS A 72 -8.82 -15.54 10.47
CA LYS A 72 -9.78 -14.55 10.97
C LYS A 72 -10.57 -13.82 9.87
N PHE A 73 -10.11 -13.87 8.62
CA PHE A 73 -10.76 -13.23 7.47
C PHE A 73 -11.50 -14.21 6.56
N VAL A 74 -11.43 -15.51 6.85
CA VAL A 74 -12.06 -16.55 6.02
C VAL A 74 -13.28 -17.12 6.72
N PRO A 75 -14.49 -16.97 6.16
CA PRO A 75 -15.69 -17.62 6.68
C PRO A 75 -15.63 -19.15 6.52
N GLY A 76 -16.18 -19.89 7.50
CA GLY A 76 -16.24 -21.36 7.48
C GLY A 76 -16.81 -21.96 6.19
N ARG A 77 -17.91 -21.38 5.67
CA ARG A 77 -18.51 -21.84 4.40
C ARG A 77 -17.58 -21.74 3.18
N VAL A 78 -16.62 -20.81 3.19
CA VAL A 78 -15.62 -20.71 2.12
C VAL A 78 -14.59 -21.84 2.27
N ILE A 79 -14.17 -22.13 3.50
CA ILE A 79 -13.28 -23.25 3.84
C ILE A 79 -13.90 -24.58 3.39
N GLU A 80 -15.15 -24.83 3.74
CA GLU A 80 -15.88 -26.06 3.40
C GLU A 80 -16.01 -26.25 1.88
N ARG A 81 -16.36 -25.18 1.16
CA ARG A 81 -16.59 -25.23 -0.29
C ARG A 81 -15.30 -25.46 -1.10
N PHE A 82 -14.22 -24.77 -0.74
CA PHE A 82 -12.98 -24.77 -1.54
C PHE A 82 -11.88 -25.66 -0.94
N LYS A 83 -12.10 -26.25 0.24
CA LYS A 83 -11.19 -27.17 0.95
C LYS A 83 -9.79 -26.58 1.12
N SER A 84 -9.59 -25.76 2.15
CA SER A 84 -8.27 -25.24 2.51
C SER A 84 -7.52 -26.12 3.52
N VAL A 85 -6.20 -25.93 3.57
CA VAL A 85 -5.34 -26.44 4.64
C VAL A 85 -4.95 -25.29 5.57
N LEU A 86 -5.13 -25.48 6.88
CA LEU A 86 -4.68 -24.51 7.89
C LEU A 86 -3.19 -24.68 8.16
N LYS A 87 -2.42 -23.60 8.00
CA LYS A 87 -0.99 -23.56 8.34
C LYS A 87 -0.59 -22.18 8.86
N ASN A 88 0.00 -22.12 10.05
CA ASN A 88 0.49 -20.88 10.67
C ASN A 88 -0.56 -19.76 10.72
N ARG A 89 -1.81 -20.06 11.08
CA ARG A 89 -2.98 -19.14 11.09
C ARG A 89 -3.46 -18.68 9.70
N TYR A 90 -3.01 -19.31 8.62
CA TYR A 90 -3.51 -19.06 7.27
C TYR A 90 -4.25 -20.27 6.71
N GLN A 91 -5.42 -20.03 6.13
CA GLN A 91 -6.10 -20.97 5.26
C GLN A 91 -5.44 -20.90 3.87
N ILE A 92 -4.93 -22.02 3.39
CA ILE A 92 -4.24 -22.15 2.11
C ILE A 92 -5.14 -22.94 1.16
N PHE A 93 -5.55 -22.30 0.07
CA PHE A 93 -6.38 -22.86 -0.98
C PHE A 93 -5.54 -23.15 -2.22
N SER A 94 -5.74 -24.31 -2.85
CA SER A 94 -5.21 -24.61 -4.18
C SER A 94 -6.35 -24.55 -5.21
N ILE A 95 -6.37 -23.49 -6.00
CA ILE A 95 -7.52 -23.09 -6.82
C ILE A 95 -7.17 -23.22 -8.31
N PRO A 96 -7.88 -24.06 -9.08
CA PRO A 96 -7.78 -24.05 -10.54
C PRO A 96 -8.18 -22.69 -11.13
N ARG A 97 -7.58 -22.27 -12.27
CA ARG A 97 -7.88 -20.99 -12.96
C ARG A 97 -9.39 -20.71 -13.04
N LYS A 98 -10.17 -21.70 -13.52
CA LYS A 98 -11.65 -21.62 -13.64
C LYS A 98 -12.43 -21.38 -12.35
N GLN A 99 -11.84 -21.66 -11.19
CA GLN A 99 -12.48 -21.48 -9.87
C GLN A 99 -12.05 -20.19 -9.18
N LEU A 100 -11.09 -19.44 -9.73
CA LEU A 100 -10.60 -18.19 -9.15
C LEU A 100 -11.73 -17.16 -9.02
N HIS A 101 -12.54 -17.00 -10.08
CA HIS A 101 -13.74 -16.16 -10.06
C HIS A 101 -14.74 -16.59 -8.97
N SER A 102 -14.92 -17.89 -8.77
CA SER A 102 -15.84 -18.42 -7.75
C SER A 102 -15.36 -18.11 -6.33
N LEU A 103 -14.06 -18.26 -6.06
CA LEU A 103 -13.47 -17.93 -4.76
C LEU A 103 -13.63 -16.44 -4.46
N PHE A 104 -13.27 -15.58 -5.42
CA PHE A 104 -13.38 -14.12 -5.30
C PHE A 104 -14.70 -13.57 -5.88
N SER A 105 -15.78 -14.34 -5.76
CA SER A 105 -17.11 -13.86 -6.11
C SER A 105 -17.54 -12.71 -5.22
N SER A 106 -18.46 -11.86 -5.70
CA SER A 106 -18.96 -10.72 -4.91
C SER A 106 -19.52 -11.15 -3.55
N GLN A 107 -20.16 -12.33 -3.48
CA GLN A 107 -20.67 -12.88 -2.24
C GLN A 107 -19.55 -13.23 -1.26
N ASN A 108 -18.50 -13.90 -1.72
CA ASN A 108 -17.37 -14.27 -0.86
C ASN A 108 -16.53 -13.05 -0.45
N LEU A 109 -16.28 -12.11 -1.36
CA LEU A 109 -15.62 -10.85 -1.04
C LEU A 109 -16.39 -10.05 0.01
N LYS A 110 -17.73 -9.98 -0.07
CA LYS A 110 -18.56 -9.35 0.95
C LYS A 110 -18.39 -10.01 2.32
N LEU A 111 -18.34 -11.34 2.38
CA LEU A 111 -18.08 -12.01 3.66
C LEU A 111 -16.68 -11.75 4.20
N MET A 112 -15.64 -11.86 3.37
CA MET A 112 -14.27 -11.61 3.81
C MET A 112 -14.13 -10.17 4.31
N SER A 113 -14.76 -9.22 3.60
CA SER A 113 -14.82 -7.81 3.99
C SER A 113 -15.59 -7.60 5.31
N SER A 114 -16.65 -8.38 5.59
CA SER A 114 -17.37 -8.26 6.86
C SER A 114 -16.58 -8.82 8.04
N MET A 115 -15.72 -9.82 7.80
CA MET A 115 -14.77 -10.29 8.82
C MET A 115 -13.71 -9.22 9.14
N VAL A 116 -13.25 -8.48 8.13
CA VAL A 116 -12.37 -7.31 8.36
C VAL A 116 -13.08 -6.25 9.21
N LYS A 117 -14.36 -5.96 8.97
CA LYS A 117 -15.16 -5.00 9.76
C LYS A 117 -15.31 -5.35 11.26
N LYS A 118 -15.05 -6.59 11.66
CA LYS A 118 -15.19 -7.06 13.05
C LYS A 118 -13.93 -6.92 13.88
N ILE A 119 -12.77 -6.65 13.27
CA ILE A 119 -11.52 -6.49 14.01
C ILE A 119 -11.29 -5.03 14.39
N SER A 120 -10.72 -4.78 15.57
CA SER A 120 -10.31 -3.42 15.96
C SER A 120 -9.29 -2.89 14.95
N PHE A 121 -9.57 -1.71 14.40
CA PHE A 121 -8.82 -1.12 13.30
C PHE A 121 -7.71 -0.20 13.80
N GLN A 122 -6.56 -0.25 13.13
CA GLN A 122 -5.59 0.84 13.22
C GLN A 122 -6.07 1.97 12.32
N GLU A 123 -6.47 3.11 12.90
CA GLU A 123 -7.00 4.25 12.15
C GLU A 123 -6.06 4.71 11.02
N GLU A 124 -4.74 4.69 11.25
CA GLU A 124 -3.72 5.02 10.23
C GLU A 124 -3.85 4.16 8.97
N VAL A 125 -4.16 2.87 9.12
CA VAL A 125 -4.35 1.95 7.99
C VAL A 125 -5.60 2.28 7.18
N ILE A 126 -6.64 2.81 7.83
CA ILE A 126 -7.84 3.31 7.13
C ILE A 126 -7.48 4.58 6.36
N TYR A 127 -6.73 5.49 7.00
CA TYR A 127 -6.30 6.73 6.35
C TYR A 127 -5.37 6.49 5.16
N GLU A 128 -4.42 5.54 5.25
CA GLU A 128 -3.63 5.08 4.10
C GLU A 128 -4.54 4.69 2.93
N GLN A 129 -5.57 3.88 3.20
CA GLN A 129 -6.51 3.44 2.17
C GLN A 129 -7.28 4.62 1.57
N MET A 130 -7.77 5.54 2.40
CA MET A 130 -8.49 6.73 1.92
C MET A 130 -7.60 7.58 1.00
N LEU A 131 -6.35 7.82 1.40
CA LEU A 131 -5.37 8.51 0.55
C LEU A 131 -5.17 7.82 -0.79
N MET A 132 -5.05 6.48 -0.79
CA MET A 132 -4.93 5.71 -2.03
C MET A 132 -6.17 5.85 -2.94
N THR A 133 -7.35 5.67 -2.36
CA THR A 133 -8.63 5.73 -3.07
C THR A 133 -8.88 7.11 -3.68
N ASP A 134 -8.71 8.18 -2.89
CA ASP A 134 -9.03 9.54 -3.30
C ASP A 134 -8.02 10.13 -4.31
N ASN A 135 -6.87 9.48 -4.51
CA ASN A 135 -5.80 9.96 -5.40
C ASN A 135 -5.51 9.01 -6.58
N VAL A 136 -6.35 8.01 -6.84
CA VAL A 136 -6.08 6.95 -7.84
C VAL A 136 -5.91 7.48 -9.28
N ASN A 137 -6.63 8.54 -9.66
CA ASN A 137 -6.69 9.07 -11.02
C ASN A 137 -5.87 10.36 -11.24
N ARG A 138 -4.90 10.64 -10.39
CA ARG A 138 -4.02 11.81 -10.53
C ARG A 138 -2.89 11.56 -11.51
N ASP A 139 -2.49 12.58 -12.26
CA ASP A 139 -1.29 12.57 -13.12
C ASP A 139 -0.09 13.20 -12.38
N ASP A 140 -0.31 14.11 -11.45
CA ASP A 140 0.75 14.78 -10.72
C ASP A 140 1.29 13.96 -9.52
N LEU A 141 0.51 12.98 -9.07
CA LEU A 141 0.82 12.11 -7.93
C LEU A 141 0.30 10.69 -8.19
N ILE A 142 1.17 9.69 -8.02
CA ILE A 142 0.81 8.29 -8.16
C ILE A 142 1.19 7.55 -6.89
N ILE A 143 0.22 6.99 -6.16
CA ILE A 143 0.53 6.10 -5.04
C ILE A 143 0.79 4.70 -5.62
N ILE A 144 2.06 4.31 -5.63
CA ILE A 144 2.55 3.13 -6.36
C ILE A 144 2.68 1.90 -5.48
N ASP A 145 2.84 2.06 -4.17
CA ASP A 145 2.89 0.95 -3.24
C ASP A 145 2.53 1.41 -1.83
N ARG A 146 2.25 0.42 -0.98
CA ARG A 146 1.95 0.57 0.44
C ARG A 146 2.68 -0.47 1.26
N GLN A 147 2.98 -0.11 2.50
CA GLN A 147 3.61 -1.00 3.47
C GLN A 147 4.90 -1.61 2.90
N VAL A 148 5.77 -0.73 2.40
CA VAL A 148 6.95 -1.11 1.61
C VAL A 148 8.07 -1.56 2.52
N SER A 149 8.41 -2.85 2.42
CA SER A 149 9.64 -3.44 2.94
C SER A 149 10.49 -3.98 1.80
N ASP A 150 11.81 -3.87 1.95
CA ASP A 150 12.84 -4.41 1.06
C ASP A 150 13.95 -5.11 1.88
N LYS A 151 14.96 -5.66 1.21
CA LYS A 151 16.04 -6.44 1.85
C LYS A 151 17.11 -5.61 2.57
N ALA A 152 17.17 -4.30 2.32
CA ALA A 152 18.15 -3.38 2.89
C ALA A 152 17.80 -2.95 4.33
N SER A 153 16.54 -3.08 4.77
CA SER A 153 16.14 -2.73 6.14
C SER A 153 14.87 -3.44 6.58
N GLY A 154 14.80 -3.77 7.87
CA GLY A 154 13.62 -4.36 8.52
C GLY A 154 12.46 -3.36 8.76
N THR A 155 12.66 -2.07 8.50
CA THR A 155 11.61 -1.05 8.63
C THR A 155 10.68 -1.04 7.40
N LYS A 156 9.46 -0.54 7.61
CA LYS A 156 8.37 -0.55 6.61
C LYS A 156 7.86 0.87 6.39
N MET A 157 7.86 1.33 5.14
CA MET A 157 7.31 2.64 4.78
C MET A 157 5.79 2.51 4.62
N ASP A 158 5.03 3.51 5.06
CA ASP A 158 3.56 3.46 4.96
C ASP A 158 3.09 3.50 3.50
N LEU A 159 3.44 4.55 2.76
CA LEU A 159 3.09 4.71 1.35
C LEU A 159 4.30 5.18 0.53
N LEU A 160 4.50 4.53 -0.62
CA LEU A 160 5.46 4.99 -1.62
C LEU A 160 4.71 5.56 -2.82
N THR A 161 5.12 6.75 -3.23
CA THR A 161 4.47 7.52 -4.28
C THR A 161 5.46 8.02 -5.31
N LEU A 162 4.96 8.39 -6.48
CA LEU A 162 5.68 9.12 -7.51
C LEU A 162 5.06 10.50 -7.65
N LYS A 163 5.88 11.53 -7.52
CA LYS A 163 5.47 12.93 -7.61
C LYS A 163 6.05 13.54 -8.88
N LYS A 164 5.19 14.08 -9.74
CA LYS A 164 5.59 14.74 -10.99
C LYS A 164 6.32 16.05 -10.69
N ASN A 165 7.51 16.21 -11.24
CA ASN A 165 8.29 17.44 -11.12
C ASN A 165 7.87 18.45 -12.21
N LYS A 166 8.40 19.68 -12.14
CA LYS A 166 8.05 20.74 -13.11
C LYS A 166 8.49 20.40 -14.56
N GLY A 167 9.48 19.53 -14.72
CA GLY A 167 9.95 19.04 -16.02
C GLY A 167 9.13 17.88 -16.58
N GLY A 168 8.08 17.43 -15.89
CA GLY A 168 7.21 16.34 -16.34
C GLY A 168 7.70 14.94 -15.97
N CYS A 169 8.92 14.78 -15.48
CA CYS A 169 9.44 13.52 -14.95
C CYS A 169 8.90 13.26 -13.53
N TYR A 170 8.99 12.02 -13.07
CA TYR A 170 8.56 11.61 -11.73
C TYR A 170 9.75 11.41 -10.81
N GLN A 171 9.56 11.64 -9.52
CA GLN A 171 10.55 11.34 -8.49
C GLN A 171 9.87 10.57 -7.36
N PHE A 172 10.64 9.76 -6.61
CA PHE A 172 10.06 9.05 -5.47
C PHE A 172 9.65 10.02 -4.37
N CYS A 173 8.54 9.71 -3.70
CA CYS A 173 8.06 10.46 -2.57
C CYS A 173 7.46 9.50 -1.53
N VAL A 174 8.06 9.46 -0.35
CA VAL A 174 7.61 8.64 0.78
C VAL A 174 6.60 9.46 1.59
N PHE A 175 5.42 8.89 1.79
CA PHE A 175 4.43 9.41 2.72
C PHE A 175 4.42 8.54 3.97
N GLU A 176 4.74 9.15 5.10
CA GLU A 176 4.63 8.55 6.43
C GLU A 176 3.37 9.11 7.09
N VAL A 177 2.37 8.26 7.33
CA VAL A 177 1.03 8.67 7.74
C VAL A 177 0.90 8.58 9.25
N LYS A 178 0.50 9.67 9.91
CA LYS A 178 0.35 9.71 11.37
C LYS A 178 -0.97 10.33 11.79
N LEU A 179 -1.54 9.82 12.88
CA LEU A 179 -2.60 10.54 13.59
C LEU A 179 -2.05 11.78 14.28
N GLY A 180 -2.88 12.83 14.41
CA GLY A 180 -2.49 14.06 15.13
C GLY A 180 -2.10 13.87 16.59
N ASN A 181 -2.55 12.78 17.24
CA ASN A 181 -2.15 12.41 18.60
C ASN A 181 -0.95 11.45 18.63
N ASN A 182 -0.44 11.00 17.48
CA ASN A 182 0.67 10.05 17.42
C ASN A 182 1.89 10.66 18.11
N PRO A 183 2.52 9.94 19.05
CA PRO A 183 3.58 10.52 19.86
C PRO A 183 4.90 10.57 19.08
N GLU A 184 5.06 9.89 17.93
CA GLU A 184 6.24 10.02 17.05
C GLU A 184 6.35 11.42 16.41
N LEU A 185 5.26 12.19 16.39
CA LEU A 185 5.25 13.59 15.96
C LEU A 185 6.01 14.52 16.92
N GLU A 186 6.30 14.08 18.15
CA GLU A 186 7.13 14.83 19.10
C GLU A 186 8.63 14.82 18.73
N GLY A 187 9.03 14.00 17.74
CA GLY A 187 10.42 13.80 17.34
C GLY A 187 11.13 12.73 18.16
N ASP A 188 12.44 12.61 17.95
CA ASP A 188 13.29 11.70 18.70
C ASP A 188 13.30 12.07 20.20
N VAL A 189 13.12 11.06 21.05
CA VAL A 189 13.22 11.20 22.50
C VAL A 189 14.44 10.43 22.98
N THR A 190 15.33 11.13 23.69
CA THR A 190 16.53 10.55 24.29
C THR A 190 16.47 10.63 25.81
N TYR A 191 16.89 9.57 26.50
CA TYR A 191 17.09 9.57 27.95
C TYR A 191 18.53 9.14 28.27
N GLN A 192 19.24 9.95 29.06
CA GLN A 192 20.66 9.73 29.38
C GLN A 192 21.54 9.50 28.13
N GLY A 193 21.30 10.28 27.06
CA GLY A 193 22.03 10.17 25.80
C GLY A 193 21.65 8.96 24.92
N ARG A 194 20.68 8.14 25.33
CA ARG A 194 20.20 7.00 24.54
C ARG A 194 18.87 7.32 23.88
N LEU A 195 18.74 7.03 22.59
CA LEU A 195 17.47 7.11 21.87
C LEU A 195 16.50 6.05 22.44
N ILE A 196 15.44 6.52 23.11
CA ILE A 196 14.42 5.64 23.68
C ILE A 196 13.15 5.57 22.82
N LYS A 197 12.97 6.56 21.95
CA LYS A 197 11.85 6.58 21.00
C LYS A 197 12.26 7.35 19.77
N ARG A 198 11.96 6.76 18.62
CA ARG A 198 12.25 7.34 17.32
C ARG A 198 11.12 8.25 16.90
N GLY A 199 11.46 9.45 16.43
CA GLY A 199 10.55 10.40 15.83
C GLY A 199 10.30 10.09 14.36
N VAL A 200 9.19 10.63 13.86
CA VAL A 200 8.81 10.50 12.44
C VAL A 200 9.84 11.13 11.50
N ASN A 201 10.56 12.17 11.95
CA ASN A 201 11.62 12.84 11.19
C ASN A 201 12.78 11.90 10.88
N THR A 202 13.20 11.09 11.86
CA THR A 202 14.31 10.15 11.72
C THR A 202 13.91 8.94 10.88
N GLN A 203 12.69 8.43 11.07
CA GLN A 203 12.12 7.39 10.19
C GLN A 203 12.13 7.84 8.73
N LEU A 204 11.60 9.04 8.46
CA LEU A 204 11.45 9.56 7.11
C LEU A 204 12.81 9.80 6.43
N LYS A 205 13.80 10.36 7.14
CA LYS A 205 15.17 10.54 6.62
C LYS A 205 15.79 9.21 6.20
N GLU A 206 15.59 8.16 6.98
CA GLU A 206 16.10 6.84 6.65
C GLU A 206 15.39 6.21 5.46
N TYR A 207 14.08 6.41 5.34
CA TYR A 207 13.34 5.96 4.17
C TYR A 207 13.83 6.65 2.90
N THR A 208 14.03 7.96 2.94
CA THR A 208 14.53 8.69 1.77
C THR A 208 15.95 8.25 1.42
N GLN A 209 16.85 8.14 2.41
CA GLN A 209 18.23 7.71 2.19
C GLN A 209 18.32 6.27 1.67
N ARG A 210 17.46 5.38 2.17
CA ARG A 210 17.36 3.98 1.72
C ARG A 210 17.01 3.89 0.25
N ILE A 211 16.06 4.70 -0.22
CA ILE A 211 15.70 4.74 -1.64
C ILE A 211 16.83 5.35 -2.46
N GLU A 212 17.42 6.47 -2.03
CA GLU A 212 18.55 7.10 -2.76
C GLU A 212 19.74 6.15 -2.91
N ASN A 213 20.13 5.46 -1.83
CA ASN A 213 21.24 4.50 -1.86
C ASN A 213 20.98 3.29 -2.77
N ASN A 214 19.72 3.00 -3.09
CA ASN A 214 19.31 1.86 -3.92
C ASN A 214 18.44 2.32 -5.10
N PHE A 215 18.69 3.52 -5.60
CA PHE A 215 17.77 4.20 -6.52
C PHE A 215 17.48 3.39 -7.78
N ASP A 216 18.50 2.82 -8.41
CA ASP A 216 18.36 2.08 -9.68
C ASP A 216 17.51 0.81 -9.51
N ASP A 217 17.66 0.11 -8.39
CA ASP A 217 16.84 -1.06 -8.04
C ASP A 217 15.38 -0.66 -7.86
N TYR A 218 15.12 0.43 -7.14
CA TYR A 218 13.79 0.99 -6.94
C TYR A 218 13.15 1.45 -8.27
N ARG A 219 13.89 2.22 -9.07
CA ARG A 219 13.48 2.72 -10.39
C ARG A 219 13.08 1.57 -11.29
N THR A 220 13.99 0.62 -11.51
CA THR A 220 13.76 -0.54 -12.39
C THR A 220 12.55 -1.35 -11.93
N CYS A 221 12.47 -1.61 -10.61
CA CYS A 221 11.38 -2.36 -10.02
C CYS A 221 10.02 -1.67 -10.24
N TYR A 222 9.92 -0.36 -9.97
CA TYR A 222 8.65 0.34 -10.02
C TYR A 222 8.23 0.78 -11.42
N GLN A 223 9.17 0.98 -12.35
CA GLN A 223 8.82 1.12 -13.77
C GLN A 223 8.16 -0.17 -14.30
N LYS A 224 8.72 -1.35 -13.99
CA LYS A 224 8.10 -2.61 -14.38
C LYS A 224 6.78 -2.87 -13.63
N ASN A 225 6.70 -2.50 -12.35
CA ASN A 225 5.45 -2.58 -11.58
C ASN A 225 4.33 -1.74 -12.23
N LEU A 226 4.63 -0.51 -12.63
CA LEU A 226 3.65 0.37 -13.28
C LEU A 226 3.18 -0.20 -14.61
N GLU A 227 4.10 -0.67 -15.46
CA GLU A 227 3.76 -1.34 -16.72
C GLU A 227 2.81 -2.52 -16.49
N GLN A 228 3.08 -3.35 -15.48
CA GLN A 228 2.22 -4.47 -15.13
C GLN A 228 0.86 -4.02 -14.55
N LYS A 229 0.83 -2.98 -13.73
CA LYS A 229 -0.43 -2.42 -13.22
C LYS A 229 -1.29 -1.83 -14.34
N GLU A 230 -0.69 -1.22 -15.35
CA GLU A 230 -1.38 -0.74 -16.56
C GLU A 230 -1.97 -1.90 -17.36
N ARG A 231 -1.19 -2.96 -17.60
CA ARG A 231 -1.65 -4.16 -18.33
C ARG A 231 -2.76 -4.91 -17.61
N LEU A 232 -2.74 -4.93 -16.27
CA LEU A 232 -3.85 -5.43 -15.45
C LEU A 232 -5.06 -4.49 -15.46
N GLY A 233 -4.91 -3.24 -15.90
CA GLY A 233 -5.95 -2.23 -15.84
C GLY A 233 -6.21 -1.70 -14.42
N LEU A 234 -5.26 -1.85 -13.48
CA LEU A 234 -5.34 -1.30 -12.12
C LEU A 234 -5.09 0.21 -12.08
N ILE A 235 -4.34 0.72 -13.06
CA ILE A 235 -4.14 2.15 -13.29
C ILE A 235 -4.46 2.47 -14.75
N THR A 236 -5.00 3.66 -14.99
CA THR A 236 -5.26 4.14 -16.36
C THR A 236 -3.93 4.34 -17.08
N ARG A 237 -3.88 3.98 -18.38
CA ARG A 237 -2.70 4.12 -19.23
C ARG A 237 -2.12 5.53 -19.09
N ARG A 238 -0.92 5.62 -18.49
CA ARG A 238 -0.18 6.88 -18.40
C ARG A 238 0.81 6.97 -19.56
N ALA A 239 1.28 8.17 -19.85
CA ALA A 239 2.51 8.32 -20.61
C ALA A 239 3.65 7.58 -19.89
N PRO A 240 4.71 7.14 -20.60
CA PRO A 240 5.85 6.49 -19.97
C PRO A 240 6.32 7.26 -18.74
N VAL A 241 6.35 6.57 -17.59
CA VAL A 241 6.76 7.17 -16.33
C VAL A 241 8.29 7.09 -16.24
N ASP A 242 8.95 8.20 -16.57
CA ASP A 242 10.38 8.34 -16.33
C ASP A 242 10.61 8.79 -14.88
N ILE A 243 11.19 7.89 -14.09
CA ILE A 243 11.53 8.15 -12.69
C ILE A 243 12.99 8.62 -12.64
N VAL A 244 13.21 9.85 -12.18
CA VAL A 244 14.52 10.49 -12.06
C VAL A 244 14.97 10.54 -10.59
N HIS A 245 16.26 10.79 -10.37
CA HIS A 245 16.85 10.93 -9.04
C HIS A 245 16.16 12.02 -8.21
N GLY A 246 16.29 11.89 -6.89
CA GLY A 246 15.62 12.72 -5.91
C GLY A 246 14.49 11.97 -5.21
N VAL A 247 14.57 11.92 -3.88
CA VAL A 247 13.55 11.32 -3.04
C VAL A 247 13.01 12.36 -2.07
N LEU A 248 11.70 12.55 -2.09
CA LEU A 248 11.00 13.40 -1.14
C LEU A 248 10.51 12.55 0.04
N GLY A 249 10.64 13.09 1.25
CA GLY A 249 9.91 12.60 2.42
C GLY A 249 8.83 13.59 2.80
N VAL A 250 7.62 13.12 3.09
CA VAL A 250 6.52 13.94 3.61
C VAL A 250 5.83 13.20 4.76
N VAL A 251 5.62 13.89 5.87
CA VAL A 251 4.72 13.42 6.93
C VAL A 251 3.31 13.87 6.59
N VAL A 252 2.36 12.94 6.51
CA VAL A 252 0.93 13.25 6.32
C VAL A 252 0.23 13.05 7.66
N VAL A 253 -0.25 14.14 8.25
CA VAL A 253 -0.91 14.13 9.56
C VAL A 253 -2.42 14.26 9.39
N MET A 254 -3.18 13.35 9.98
CA MET A 254 -4.64 13.31 9.90
C MET A 254 -5.29 13.23 11.28
N GLY A 255 -6.52 13.75 11.38
CA GLY A 255 -7.31 13.69 12.62
C GLY A 255 -6.74 14.55 13.75
N TYR A 256 -7.50 14.65 14.85
CA TYR A 256 -7.08 15.34 16.08
C TYR A 256 -6.45 16.73 15.84
N SER A 257 -7.07 17.56 14.98
CA SER A 257 -6.43 18.76 14.41
C SER A 257 -5.79 19.71 15.44
N GLY A 258 -6.43 19.93 16.61
CA GLY A 258 -5.85 20.76 17.66
C GLY A 258 -4.61 20.17 18.36
N MET A 259 -4.47 18.84 18.39
CA MET A 259 -3.22 18.19 18.82
C MET A 259 -2.19 18.17 17.68
N ALA A 260 -2.64 17.91 16.46
CA ALA A 260 -1.79 17.89 15.27
C ALA A 260 -1.04 19.21 15.09
N GLU A 261 -1.74 20.36 15.11
CA GLU A 261 -1.14 21.69 14.89
C GLU A 261 0.06 21.93 15.80
N ARG A 262 -0.13 21.75 17.12
CA ARG A 262 0.95 21.95 18.12
C ARG A 262 2.13 21.01 17.90
N LYS A 263 1.87 19.72 17.64
CA LYS A 263 2.95 18.74 17.40
C LYS A 263 3.69 19.02 16.09
N ILE A 264 2.99 19.44 15.04
CA ILE A 264 3.59 19.81 13.75
C ILE A 264 4.48 21.04 13.89
N GLU A 265 4.04 22.05 14.64
CA GLU A 265 4.85 23.25 14.92
C GLU A 265 6.11 22.91 15.72
N GLU A 266 6.01 22.02 16.73
CA GLU A 266 7.17 21.53 17.46
C GLU A 266 8.12 20.74 16.55
N LEU A 267 7.58 19.84 15.72
CA LEU A 267 8.34 19.04 14.78
C LEU A 267 9.11 19.92 13.77
N ARG A 268 8.45 20.94 13.21
CA ARG A 268 9.08 21.93 12.31
C ARG A 268 10.12 22.80 13.01
N ARG A 269 9.95 23.11 14.29
CA ARG A 269 10.98 23.82 15.08
C ARG A 269 12.23 22.96 15.27
N LYS A 270 12.05 21.67 15.54
CA LYS A 270 13.17 20.71 15.71
C LYS A 270 13.84 20.35 14.39
N ASP A 271 13.07 20.28 13.31
CA ASP A 271 13.55 19.98 11.96
C ASP A 271 12.89 20.91 10.92
N PRO A 272 13.45 22.10 10.67
CA PRO A 272 12.88 23.07 9.72
C PRO A 272 12.79 22.56 8.28
N SER A 273 13.55 21.50 7.94
CA SER A 273 13.55 20.91 6.60
C SER A 273 12.38 19.94 6.38
N ILE A 274 11.70 19.52 7.45
CA ILE A 274 10.66 18.51 7.37
C ILE A 274 9.43 19.01 6.63
N ARG A 275 8.97 18.22 5.66
CA ARG A 275 7.73 18.49 4.94
C ARG A 275 6.59 17.81 5.64
N VAL A 276 5.57 18.58 6.00
CA VAL A 276 4.39 18.09 6.68
C VAL A 276 3.15 18.62 5.98
N ILE A 277 2.24 17.71 5.61
CA ILE A 277 0.91 18.01 5.12
C ILE A 277 -0.07 17.63 6.22
N GLN A 278 -0.87 18.59 6.68
CA GLN A 278 -1.96 18.33 7.61
C GLN A 278 -3.27 18.25 6.83
N LEU A 279 -3.99 17.14 6.97
CA LEU A 279 -5.35 17.01 6.47
C LEU A 279 -6.32 17.24 7.62
N SER A 280 -7.35 18.05 7.37
CA SER A 280 -8.31 18.48 8.38
C SER A 280 -9.71 18.00 7.99
N ASN A 281 -10.41 17.39 8.94
CA ASN A 281 -11.83 17.04 8.83
C ASN A 281 -12.72 18.16 9.44
N ARG A 282 -12.24 19.41 9.45
CA ARG A 282 -13.03 20.54 9.97
C ARG A 282 -14.18 20.83 9.01
N ILE A 283 -15.39 20.97 9.56
CA ILE A 283 -16.58 21.38 8.80
C ILE A 283 -16.54 22.91 8.68
N ASP A 284 -16.50 23.42 7.46
CA ASP A 284 -16.65 24.86 7.19
C ASP A 284 -18.12 25.17 6.92
N VAL A 285 -18.73 25.96 7.81
CA VAL A 285 -20.15 26.36 7.74
C VAL A 285 -20.34 27.76 7.15
N LYS A 286 -19.27 28.41 6.67
CA LYS A 286 -19.32 29.79 6.15
C LYS A 286 -20.23 29.97 4.92
N ASN A 287 -20.59 28.89 4.23
CA ASN A 287 -21.43 28.91 3.04
C ASN A 287 -22.84 28.33 3.31
N LEU A 288 -23.31 28.31 4.57
CA LEU A 288 -24.66 27.84 4.94
C LEU A 288 -25.71 28.96 5.00
N GLU A 289 -25.41 30.13 4.46
CA GLU A 289 -26.34 31.27 4.31
C GLU A 289 -26.90 31.37 2.89
#